data_AF-A0A132CH85-F1
#
_entry.id   AF-A0A132CH85-F1
#
_cell.length_a   1.000
_cell.length_b   1.000
_cell.length_c   1.000
_cell.angle_alpha   90.00
_cell.angle_beta   90.00
_cell.angle_gamma   90.00
#
_symmetry.space_group_name_H-M   'P 1'
#
loop_
_entity.id
_entity.type
_entity.pdbx_description
1 polymer ?
#
loop_
_entity_poly.entity_id
_entity_poly.type
_entity_poly.pdbx_seq_one_letter_code
_entity_poly.pdbx_strand_id
1 'polypeptide(L)' 'MNDTKQTDDLSSLNADQIHELVAAVREDFGHDLSRADFIDSLLMLLEDVPGFESGDIPMSLLESVWTAYRDTAKSGDRA' A
#
# COMPACT_ATOMS: atom_id res chain seq x y z
N MET A 1 -22.68 -9.97 12.39
CA MET A 1 -21.45 -10.78 12.23
C MET A 1 -21.27 -11.00 10.75
N ASN A 2 -20.11 -10.58 10.25
CA ASN A 2 -19.60 -10.64 8.87
C ASN A 2 -19.97 -9.42 8.00
N ASP A 3 -19.65 -8.22 8.51
CA ASP A 3 -19.56 -6.99 7.73
C ASP A 3 -18.18 -6.88 7.07
N THR A 4 -17.94 -7.64 6.01
CA THR A 4 -16.82 -7.38 5.08
C THR A 4 -17.08 -8.10 3.76
N LYS A 5 -18.12 -7.66 3.04
CA LYS A 5 -18.20 -7.90 1.60
C LYS A 5 -17.29 -6.88 0.93
N GLN A 6 -16.00 -7.14 0.92
CA GLN A 6 -15.01 -6.26 0.27
C GLN A 6 -14.09 -7.10 -0.62
N THR A 7 -14.71 -7.84 -1.53
CA THR A 7 -14.03 -8.70 -2.51
C THR A 7 -14.64 -8.47 -3.89
N ASP A 8 -14.66 -7.24 -4.38
CA ASP A 8 -15.03 -7.01 -5.80
C ASP A 8 -14.36 -5.81 -6.50
N ASP A 9 -13.64 -4.91 -5.82
CA ASP A 9 -13.04 -3.77 -6.52
C ASP A 9 -11.59 -3.47 -6.09
N LEU A 10 -10.71 -4.45 -6.29
CA LEU A 10 -9.26 -4.17 -6.34
C LEU A 10 -8.88 -3.15 -7.44
N SER A 11 -9.81 -2.92 -8.38
CA SER A 11 -9.80 -1.85 -9.38
C SER A 11 -9.81 -0.44 -8.78
N SER A 12 -10.24 -0.25 -7.53
CA SER A 12 -10.39 1.06 -6.94
C SER A 12 -10.20 1.02 -5.42
N LEU A 13 -9.00 0.65 -4.95
CA LEU A 13 -8.65 0.87 -3.54
C LEU A 13 -8.88 2.35 -3.21
N ASN A 14 -9.64 2.57 -2.15
CA ASN A 14 -10.05 3.90 -1.69
C ASN A 14 -8.80 4.67 -1.25
N ALA A 15 -8.84 6.01 -1.29
CA ALA A 15 -7.73 6.83 -0.78
C ALA A 15 -7.35 6.44 0.66
N ASP A 16 -8.34 6.17 1.52
CA ASP A 16 -8.12 5.72 2.90
C ASP A 16 -7.34 4.40 2.98
N GLN A 17 -7.67 3.42 2.14
CA GLN A 17 -6.98 2.13 2.11
C GLN A 17 -5.54 2.29 1.61
N ILE A 18 -5.32 3.15 0.61
CA ILE A 18 -3.98 3.50 0.15
C ILE A 18 -3.17 4.11 1.29
N HIS A 19 -3.76 5.01 2.08
CA HIS A 19 -3.11 5.61 3.24
C HIS A 19 -2.81 4.57 4.34
N GLU A 20 -3.72 3.64 4.62
CA GLU A 20 -3.49 2.55 5.58
C GLU A 20 -2.36 1.61 5.13
N LEU A 21 -2.30 1.24 3.85
CA LEU A 21 -1.19 0.44 3.31
C LEU A 21 0.15 1.17 3.39
N VAL A 22 0.18 2.46 3.06
CA VAL A 22 1.37 3.30 3.20
C VAL A 22 1.82 3.38 4.66
N ALA A 23 0.88 3.52 5.60
CA ALA A 23 1.17 3.54 7.03
C ALA A 23 1.77 2.20 7.48
N ALA A 24 1.15 1.07 7.12
CA ALA A 24 1.65 -0.25 7.44
C ALA A 24 3.07 -0.51 6.89
N VAL A 25 3.32 -0.15 5.62
CA VAL A 25 4.67 -0.26 5.03
C VAL A 25 5.67 0.60 5.79
N ARG A 26 5.29 1.81 6.22
CA ARG A 26 6.18 2.70 6.98
C ARG A 26 6.47 2.19 8.38
N GLU A 27 5.47 1.61 9.04
CA GLU A 27 5.62 1.07 10.40
C GLU A 27 6.51 -0.17 10.42
N ASP A 28 6.39 -1.04 9.41
CA ASP A 28 7.11 -2.31 9.35
C ASP A 28 8.51 -2.17 8.70
N PHE A 29 8.63 -1.37 7.63
CA PHE A 29 9.84 -1.28 6.80
C PHE A 29 10.53 0.11 6.83
N GLY A 30 9.86 1.15 7.33
CA GLY A 30 10.42 2.50 7.48
C GLY A 30 10.06 3.49 6.37
N HIS A 31 10.58 4.72 6.49
CA HIS A 31 10.21 5.88 5.66
C HIS A 31 11.14 6.19 4.48
N ASP A 32 12.28 5.51 4.39
CA ASP A 32 13.35 5.75 3.40
C ASP A 32 13.54 4.54 2.48
N LEU A 33 12.44 3.92 2.05
CA LEU A 33 12.50 2.82 1.09
C LEU A 33 12.75 3.34 -0.33
N SER A 34 13.58 2.63 -1.08
CA SER A 34 13.65 2.82 -2.53
C SER A 34 12.35 2.35 -3.17
N ARG A 35 12.05 2.81 -4.41
CA ARG A 35 10.83 2.36 -5.12
C ARG A 35 10.79 0.84 -5.28
N ALA A 36 11.95 0.20 -5.48
CA ALA A 36 12.04 -1.25 -5.59
C ALA A 36 11.74 -1.94 -4.25
N ASP A 37 12.39 -1.50 -3.17
CA ASP A 37 12.18 -2.06 -1.82
C ASP A 37 10.74 -1.83 -1.35
N PHE A 38 10.15 -0.68 -1.67
CA PHE A 38 8.76 -0.36 -1.38
C PHE A 38 7.80 -1.34 -2.08
N ILE A 39 8.01 -1.61 -3.37
CA ILE A 39 7.15 -2.55 -4.13
C ILE A 39 7.30 -3.96 -3.55
N ASP A 40 8.51 -4.39 -3.24
CA ASP A 40 8.78 -5.71 -2.66
C ASP A 40 8.11 -5.88 -1.28
N SER A 41 8.25 -4.88 -0.42
CA SER A 41 7.62 -4.82 0.91
C SER A 41 6.09 -4.81 0.83
N LEU A 42 5.54 -4.04 -0.11
CA LEU A 42 4.10 -3.96 -0.37
C LEU A 42 3.55 -5.31 -0.86
N LEU A 43 4.27 -5.99 -1.75
CA LEU A 43 3.89 -7.33 -2.21
C LEU A 43 3.91 -8.33 -1.06
N MET A 44 4.95 -8.32 -0.21
CA MET A 44 5.00 -9.16 1.00
C MET A 44 3.82 -8.94 1.94
N LEU A 45 3.41 -7.68 2.16
CA LEU A 45 2.23 -7.38 3.00
C LEU A 45 0.93 -7.88 2.35
N LEU A 46 0.81 -7.73 1.03
CA LEU A 46 -0.37 -8.17 0.29
C LEU A 46 -0.45 -9.70 0.17
N GLU A 47 0.67 -10.42 0.18
CA GLU A 47 0.69 -11.89 0.21
C GLU A 47 0.00 -12.47 1.45
N ASP A 48 0.05 -11.77 2.59
CA ASP A 48 -0.64 -12.17 3.82
C ASP A 48 -2.13 -11.78 3.83
N VAL A 49 -2.58 -10.99 2.85
CA VAL A 49 -3.99 -10.59 2.73
C VAL A 49 -4.74 -11.60 1.86
N PRO A 50 -5.76 -12.31 2.41
CA PRO A 50 -6.56 -13.25 1.63
C PRO A 50 -7.25 -12.51 0.47
N GLY A 51 -6.99 -12.95 -0.76
CA GLY A 51 -7.48 -12.32 -1.99
C GLY A 51 -6.42 -11.54 -2.80
N PHE A 52 -5.20 -11.38 -2.27
CA PHE A 52 -4.06 -10.79 -2.98
C PHE A 52 -2.91 -11.78 -3.23
N GLU A 53 -3.14 -13.07 -2.95
CA GLU A 53 -2.19 -14.18 -3.06
C GLU A 53 -1.63 -14.41 -4.48
N SER A 54 -2.20 -13.78 -5.51
CA SER A 54 -1.88 -14.02 -6.91
C SER A 54 -1.40 -12.75 -7.63
N GLY A 55 -0.36 -12.10 -7.09
CA GLY A 55 0.76 -11.45 -7.79
C GLY A 55 0.53 -10.37 -8.86
N ASP A 56 -0.67 -10.18 -9.40
CA ASP A 56 -0.97 -9.23 -10.46
C ASP A 56 -1.63 -8.00 -9.86
N ILE A 57 -0.85 -7.28 -9.06
CA ILE A 57 -1.25 -5.96 -8.56
C ILE A 57 -1.19 -5.00 -9.73
N PRO A 58 -2.28 -4.29 -10.07
CA PRO A 58 -2.28 -3.38 -11.21
C PRO A 58 -1.23 -2.29 -11.00
N MET A 59 -0.44 -2.02 -12.04
CA MET A 59 0.63 -1.03 -11.98
C MET A 59 0.10 0.37 -11.57
N SER A 60 -1.14 0.70 -11.93
CA SER A 60 -1.82 1.93 -11.51
C SER A 60 -2.01 2.03 -9.99
N LEU A 61 -2.23 0.89 -9.32
CA LEU A 61 -2.31 0.84 -7.87
C LEU A 61 -0.92 1.03 -7.25
N LEU A 62 0.10 0.30 -7.74
CA LEU A 62 1.48 0.47 -7.28
C LEU A 62 1.93 1.94 -7.37
N GLU A 63 1.64 2.62 -8.49
CA GLU A 63 1.94 4.03 -8.67
C GLU A 63 1.16 4.94 -7.71
N SER A 64 -0.10 4.63 -7.42
CA SER A 64 -0.93 5.40 -6.49
C SER A 64 -0.42 5.29 -5.05
N VAL A 65 -0.12 4.07 -4.59
CA VAL A 65 0.41 3.83 -3.24
C VAL A 65 1.82 4.40 -3.11
N TRP A 66 2.67 4.27 -4.14
CA TRP A 66 4.00 4.88 -4.16
C TRP A 66 3.95 6.42 -4.10
N THR A 67 3.02 7.04 -4.84
CA THR A 67 2.83 8.49 -4.81
C THR A 67 2.41 8.96 -3.42
N ALA A 68 1.47 8.27 -2.78
CA ALA A 68 1.05 8.56 -1.41
C ALA A 68 2.18 8.32 -0.38
N TYR A 69 2.98 7.27 -0.57
CA TYR A 69 4.17 7.02 0.26
C TYR A 69 5.17 8.18 0.15
N ARG A 70 5.42 8.72 -1.04
CA ARG A 70 6.33 9.86 -1.19
C ARG A 70 5.76 11.16 -0.66
N ASP A 71 4.46 11.40 -0.80
CA ASP A 71 3.81 12.60 -0.29
C ASP A 71 3.89 12.66 1.25
N THR A 72 3.62 11.52 1.90
CA THR A 72 3.76 11.39 3.35
C THR A 72 5.21 11.51 3.84
N ALA A 73 6.21 11.14 3.03
CA ALA A 73 7.63 11.38 3.35
C ALA A 73 7.98 12.88 3.33
N LYS A 74 7.35 13.64 2.44
CA LYS A 74 7.60 15.08 2.26
C LYS A 74 7.02 15.94 3.37
N SER A 75 6.10 15.40 4.18
CA SER A 75 5.53 16.11 5.32
C SER A 75 6.36 16.01 6.61
N GLY A 76 7.48 15.28 6.59
CA GLY A 76 8.40 15.13 7.73
C GLY A 76 9.49 16.21 7.85
N ASP A 77 9.65 17.11 6.88
CA ASP A 77 10.67 18.18 6.91
C ASP A 77 10.03 19.53 7.23
N ARG A 78 9.56 19.69 8.46
CA ARG A 78 9.25 21.00 9.04
C ARG A 78 9.36 20.97 10.56
N ALA A 79 10.58 20.75 11.04
CA ALA A 79 10.97 21.03 12.43
C ALA A 79 11.83 22.30 12.45
#